data_AF-A0A7S2CVN7-F1
#
_entry.id   AF-A0A7S2CVN7-F1
#
_cell.length_a   1.000
_cell.length_b   1.000
_cell.length_c   1.000
_cell.angle_alpha   90.00
_cell.angle_beta   90.00
_cell.angle_gamma   90.00
#
_symmetry.space_group_name_H-M   'P 1'
#
loop_
_entity.id
_entity.type
_entity.pdbx_description
1 polymer ?
#
loop_
_entity_poly.entity_id
_entity_poly.type
_entity_poly.pdbx_seq_one_letter_code
_entity_poly.pdbx_strand_id
1 'polypeptide(L)'
;INLGSVLQDQNNLDDAEPCIREALMGCRQQLGDTHPDTLTVLSNLGSLLLDQDKLDEAEPFIVDAFAGRDELLGPQHPDTVASSEILDRLLQALMYRRKEQTCWWGAKKWIG
;
A
#
# COMPACT_ATOMS: atom_id res chain seq x y z
N ILE A 1 25.87 1.74 6.20
CA ILE A 1 24.51 1.64 5.63
C ILE A 1 24.69 1.46 4.14
N ASN A 2 24.40 0.27 3.62
CA ASN A 2 24.64 -0.10 2.23
C ASN A 2 23.58 0.52 1.33
N LEU A 3 23.83 1.73 0.83
CA LEU A 3 22.97 2.40 -0.15
C LEU A 3 22.69 1.50 -1.38
N GLY A 4 23.67 0.70 -1.80
CA GLY A 4 23.54 -0.19 -2.95
C GLY A 4 22.52 -1.32 -2.79
N SER A 5 22.28 -1.82 -1.56
CA SER A 5 21.25 -2.85 -1.34
C SER A 5 19.85 -2.25 -1.45
N VAL A 6 19.65 -1.07 -0.84
CA VAL A 6 18.35 -0.38 -0.85
C VAL A 6 17.97 0.06 -2.25
N LEU A 7 18.93 0.55 -3.05
CA LEU A 7 18.69 0.94 -4.43
C LEU A 7 18.41 -0.26 -5.34
N GLN A 8 19.07 -1.41 -5.09
CA GLN A 8 18.79 -2.63 -5.84
C GLN A 8 17.39 -3.18 -5.53
N ASP A 9 16.98 -3.13 -4.26
CA ASP A 9 15.64 -3.51 -3.85
C ASP A 9 14.60 -2.57 -4.46
N GLN A 10 14.79 -1.24 -4.39
CA GLN A 10 13.90 -0.25 -5.00
C GLN A 10 13.75 -0.44 -6.52
N ASN A 11 14.86 -0.69 -7.24
CA ASN A 11 14.81 -0.90 -8.68
C ASN A 11 14.02 -2.17 -9.05
N ASN A 12 14.06 -3.21 -8.20
CA ASN A 12 13.27 -4.42 -8.37
C ASN A 12 11.77 -4.20 -8.07
N LEU A 13 11.45 -3.31 -7.13
CA LEU A 13 10.06 -2.92 -6.83
C LEU A 13 9.44 -2.15 -8.01
N ASP A 14 10.18 -1.23 -8.62
CA ASP A 14 9.72 -0.46 -9.78
C ASP A 14 9.49 -1.34 -11.02
N ASP A 15 10.32 -2.37 -11.22
CA ASP A 15 10.13 -3.35 -12.31
C ASP A 15 8.94 -4.30 -12.06
N ALA A 16 8.57 -4.53 -10.79
CA ALA A 16 7.47 -5.41 -10.41
C ALA A 16 6.08 -4.77 -10.54
N GLU A 17 5.97 -3.45 -10.33
CA GLU A 17 4.69 -2.73 -10.32
C GLU A 17 3.84 -2.94 -11.60
N PRO A 18 4.40 -2.82 -12.83
CA PRO A 18 3.63 -3.01 -14.05
C PRO A 18 3.07 -4.42 -14.19
N CYS A 19 3.84 -5.44 -13.80
CA CYS A 19 3.43 -6.84 -13.84
C CYS A 19 2.25 -7.10 -12.89
N ILE A 20 2.30 -6.52 -11.68
CA ILE A 20 1.21 -6.66 -10.70
C ILE A 20 -0.06 -5.92 -11.17
N ARG A 21 0.08 -4.75 -11.80
CA ARG A 21 -1.07 -4.01 -12.37
C ARG A 21 -1.73 -4.77 -13.52
N GLU A 22 -0.95 -5.41 -14.39
CA GLU A 22 -1.49 -6.28 -15.44
C GLU A 22 -2.21 -7.50 -14.85
N ALA A 23 -1.61 -8.16 -13.86
CA ALA A 23 -2.24 -9.27 -13.14
C ALA A 23 -3.57 -8.83 -12.48
N LEU A 24 -3.60 -7.65 -11.87
CA LEU A 24 -4.81 -7.11 -11.24
C LEU A 24 -5.94 -6.92 -12.27
N MET A 25 -5.62 -6.37 -13.44
CA MET A 25 -6.60 -6.20 -14.52
C MET A 25 -7.15 -7.55 -14.98
N GLY A 26 -6.29 -8.56 -15.15
CA GLY A 26 -6.70 -9.92 -15.51
C GLY A 26 -7.59 -10.57 -14.46
N CYS A 27 -7.21 -10.49 -13.17
CA CYS A 27 -7.99 -11.02 -12.06
C CYS A 27 -9.36 -10.34 -11.94
N ARG A 28 -9.41 -9.00 -12.02
CA ARG A 28 -10.68 -8.25 -12.01
C ARG A 28 -11.61 -8.67 -13.14
N GLN A 29 -11.07 -8.87 -14.35
CA GLN A 29 -11.86 -9.25 -15.51
C GLN A 29 -12.38 -10.69 -15.44
N GLN A 30 -11.58 -11.63 -14.92
CA GLN A 30 -11.92 -13.06 -14.93
C GLN A 30 -12.65 -13.52 -13.67
N LEU A 31 -12.31 -12.96 -12.51
CA LEU A 31 -12.73 -13.44 -11.20
C LEU A 31 -13.63 -12.42 -10.46
N GLY A 32 -13.56 -11.15 -10.84
CA GLY A 32 -14.26 -10.04 -10.17
C GLY A 32 -13.46 -9.42 -9.03
N ASP A 33 -13.96 -8.31 -8.49
CA ASP A 33 -13.26 -7.47 -7.51
C ASP A 33 -13.15 -8.10 -6.11
N THR A 34 -14.09 -8.97 -5.74
CA THR A 34 -14.17 -9.57 -4.39
C THR A 34 -13.53 -10.95 -4.30
N HIS A 35 -12.99 -11.48 -5.40
CA HIS A 35 -12.38 -12.80 -5.39
C HIS A 35 -11.09 -12.81 -4.54
N PRO A 36 -10.81 -13.85 -3.74
CA PRO A 36 -9.61 -13.96 -2.90
C PRO A 36 -8.31 -13.64 -3.64
N ASP A 37 -8.17 -14.12 -4.88
CA ASP A 37 -6.99 -13.86 -5.70
C ASP A 37 -6.88 -12.38 -6.10
N THR A 38 -7.99 -11.75 -6.48
CA THR A 38 -8.02 -10.31 -6.78
C THR A 38 -7.65 -9.48 -5.55
N LEU A 39 -8.19 -9.82 -4.38
CA LEU A 39 -7.87 -9.17 -3.11
C LEU A 39 -6.40 -9.37 -2.71
N THR A 40 -5.83 -10.52 -3.04
CA THR A 40 -4.40 -10.80 -2.83
C THR A 40 -3.52 -9.94 -3.74
N VAL A 41 -3.88 -9.80 -5.02
CA VAL A 41 -3.15 -8.93 -5.95
C VAL A 41 -3.27 -7.46 -5.52
N LEU A 42 -4.45 -7.01 -5.07
CA LEU A 42 -4.65 -5.67 -4.50
C LEU A 42 -3.76 -5.42 -3.28
N SER A 43 -3.72 -6.37 -2.34
CA SER A 43 -2.87 -6.30 -1.15
C SER A 43 -1.38 -6.21 -1.50
N ASN A 44 -0.94 -6.98 -2.51
CA ASN A 44 0.44 -6.96 -2.99
C ASN A 44 0.80 -5.62 -3.65
N LEU A 45 -0.07 -5.08 -4.51
CA LEU A 45 0.14 -3.78 -5.14
C LEU A 45 0.19 -2.66 -4.11
N GLY A 46 -0.74 -2.68 -3.14
CA GLY A 46 -0.77 -1.74 -2.03
C GLY A 46 0.50 -1.77 -1.20
N SER A 47 1.00 -2.96 -0.83
CA SER A 47 2.26 -3.09 -0.08
C SER A 47 3.47 -2.61 -0.88
N LEU A 48 3.52 -2.90 -2.19
CA LEU A 48 4.59 -2.45 -3.07
C LEU A 48 4.67 -0.91 -3.12
N LEU A 49 3.53 -0.26 -3.31
CA LEU A 49 3.42 1.20 -3.35
C LEU A 49 3.74 1.82 -1.98
N LEU A 50 3.38 1.16 -0.89
CA LEU A 50 3.73 1.57 0.47
C LEU A 50 5.25 1.56 0.68
N ASP A 51 5.94 0.51 0.23
CA ASP A 51 7.40 0.38 0.33
C ASP A 51 8.15 1.38 -0.59
N GLN A 52 7.49 1.86 -1.65
CA GLN A 52 7.96 2.96 -2.51
C GLN A 52 7.61 4.37 -1.98
N ASP A 53 7.00 4.50 -0.80
CA ASP A 53 6.48 5.75 -0.21
C ASP A 53 5.41 6.47 -1.10
N LYS A 54 4.77 5.73 -2.01
CA LYS A 54 3.63 6.22 -2.80
C LYS A 54 2.31 6.04 -2.03
N LEU A 55 2.25 6.62 -0.83
CA LEU A 55 1.16 6.39 0.14
C LEU A 55 -0.24 6.69 -0.42
N ASP A 56 -0.38 7.79 -1.17
CA ASP A 56 -1.68 8.20 -1.74
C ASP A 56 -2.17 7.24 -2.83
N GLU A 57 -1.26 6.56 -3.54
CA GLU A 57 -1.60 5.52 -4.51
C GLU A 57 -1.85 4.17 -3.82
N ALA A 58 -1.14 3.87 -2.74
CA ALA A 58 -1.28 2.62 -1.99
C ALA A 58 -2.65 2.51 -1.28
N GLU A 59 -3.17 3.63 -0.78
CA GLU A 59 -4.39 3.70 0.03
C GLU A 59 -5.61 2.96 -0.56
N PRO A 60 -6.08 3.26 -1.79
CA PRO A 60 -7.25 2.59 -2.34
C PRO A 60 -7.05 1.07 -2.46
N PHE A 61 -5.86 0.60 -2.81
CA PHE A 61 -5.61 -0.83 -2.97
C PHE A 61 -5.59 -1.58 -1.64
N ILE A 62 -5.00 -1.00 -0.60
CA ILE A 62 -4.96 -1.59 0.74
C ILE A 62 -6.36 -1.61 1.36
N VAL A 63 -7.11 -0.52 1.22
CA VAL A 63 -8.48 -0.41 1.75
C VAL A 63 -9.42 -1.40 1.05
N ASP A 64 -9.40 -1.47 -0.28
CA ASP A 64 -10.24 -2.40 -1.04
C ASP A 64 -9.91 -3.87 -0.69
N ALA A 65 -8.61 -4.20 -0.57
CA ALA A 65 -8.17 -5.55 -0.19
C ALA A 65 -8.62 -5.92 1.23
N PHE A 66 -8.53 -5.00 2.20
CA PHE A 66 -8.99 -5.21 3.56
C PHE A 66 -10.51 -5.39 3.61
N ALA A 67 -11.26 -4.47 3.00
CA ALA A 67 -12.72 -4.50 3.01
C ALA A 67 -13.26 -5.80 2.40
N GLY A 68 -12.72 -6.24 1.25
CA GLY A 68 -13.14 -7.48 0.64
C GLY A 68 -12.78 -8.73 1.45
N ARG A 69 -11.62 -8.74 2.14
CA ARG A 69 -11.23 -9.86 3.02
C ARG A 69 -12.06 -9.91 4.29
N ASP A 70 -12.38 -8.75 4.87
CA ASP A 70 -13.25 -8.66 6.04
C ASP A 70 -14.67 -9.16 5.74
N GLU A 71 -15.22 -8.79 4.58
CA GLU A 71 -16.54 -9.28 4.15
C GLU A 71 -16.54 -10.78 3.81
N LEU A 72 -15.50 -11.27 3.13
CA LEU A 72 -15.47 -12.65 2.62
C LEU A 72 -15.04 -13.68 3.68
N LEU A 73 -14.04 -13.35 4.49
CA LEU A 73 -13.36 -14.28 5.41
C LEU A 73 -13.63 -13.94 6.88
N GLY A 74 -14.07 -12.71 7.16
CA GLY A 74 -14.27 -12.20 8.50
C GLY A 74 -13.01 -11.59 9.14
N PRO A 75 -13.18 -10.85 10.25
CA PRO A 75 -12.12 -10.03 10.86
C PRO A 75 -11.00 -10.83 11.53
N GLN A 76 -11.24 -12.10 11.85
CA GLN A 76 -10.27 -12.97 12.54
C GLN A 76 -9.47 -13.86 11.59
N HIS A 77 -9.78 -13.82 10.28
CA HIS A 77 -9.04 -14.62 9.32
C HIS A 77 -7.60 -14.10 9.20
N PRO A 78 -6.58 -14.97 9.12
CA PRO A 78 -5.18 -14.55 9.02
C PRO A 78 -4.92 -13.54 7.89
N ASP A 79 -5.55 -13.71 6.74
CA ASP A 79 -5.41 -12.77 5.60
C ASP A 79 -6.04 -11.41 5.87
N THR A 80 -7.15 -11.35 6.60
CA THR A 80 -7.79 -10.09 7.01
C THR A 80 -6.93 -9.37 8.05
N VAL A 81 -6.36 -10.11 9.00
CA VAL A 81 -5.41 -9.58 9.99
C VAL A 81 -4.18 -9.02 9.29
N ALA A 82 -3.59 -9.75 8.34
CA ALA A 82 -2.45 -9.26 7.56
C ALA A 82 -2.78 -7.99 6.77
N SER A 83 -3.96 -7.92 6.13
CA SER A 83 -4.42 -6.69 5.48
C SER A 83 -4.61 -5.53 6.46
N SER A 84 -5.13 -5.80 7.67
CA SER A 84 -5.29 -4.78 8.72
C SER A 84 -3.93 -4.22 9.16
N GLU A 85 -2.91 -5.07 9.30
CA GLU A 85 -1.55 -4.62 9.65
C GLU A 85 -0.95 -3.72 8.56
N ILE A 86 -1.18 -4.05 7.28
CA ILE A 86 -0.74 -3.21 6.15
C ILE A 86 -1.49 -1.87 6.17
N LEU A 87 -2.79 -1.87 6.45
CA LEU A 87 -3.59 -0.65 6.60
C LEU A 87 -3.10 0.22 7.75
N ASP A 88 -2.77 -0.37 8.90
CA ASP A 88 -2.21 0.34 10.05
C ASP A 88 -0.86 0.99 9.71
N ARG A 89 0.02 0.29 8.98
CA ARG A 89 1.29 0.85 8.50
C ARG A 89 1.07 2.05 7.58
N LEU A 90 0.14 1.96 6.64
CA LEU A 90 -0.23 3.07 5.76
C LEU A 90 -0.72 4.28 6.56
N LEU A 91 -1.65 4.08 7.49
CA LEU A 91 -2.19 5.16 8.31
C LEU A 91 -1.10 5.83 9.15
N GLN A 92 -0.18 5.04 9.72
CA GLN A 92 0.98 5.58 10.44
C GLN A 92 1.88 6.41 9.53
N ALA A 93 2.18 5.95 8.31
CA ALA A 93 2.99 6.68 7.34
C ALA A 93 2.31 7.99 6.91
N LEU A 94 1.00 7.98 6.64
CA LEU A 94 0.22 9.17 6.30
C LEU A 94 0.18 10.18 7.46
N MET A 95 0.01 9.70 8.70
CA MET A 95 0.09 10.53 9.89
C MET A 95 1.46 11.18 10.07
N TYR A 96 2.54 10.43 9.81
CA TYR A 96 3.90 10.94 9.87
C TYR A 96 4.15 12.02 8.82
N ARG A 97 3.81 11.75 7.55
CA ARG A 97 3.89 12.73 6.45
C ARG A 97 3.13 14.03 6.76
N ARG A 98 1.93 13.90 7.33
CA ARG A 98 1.10 15.07 7.74
C ARG A 98 1.77 15.88 8.85
N LYS A 99 2.40 15.23 9.84
CA LYS A 99 3.15 15.92 10.91
C LYS A 99 4.38 16.65 10.37
N GLU A 100 5.12 16.04 9.45
CA GLU A 100 6.27 16.71 8.82
C GLU A 100 5.84 17.96 8.05
N GLN A 101 4.73 17.89 7.31
CA GLN A 101 4.17 19.05 6.62
C GLN A 101 3.81 20.18 7.61
N THR A 102 3.12 19.87 8.72
CA THR A 102 2.72 20.91 9.69
C THR A 102 3.92 21.54 10.41
N CYS A 103 4.96 20.75 10.73
CA CYS A 103 6.22 21.26 11.28
C CYS A 103 6.97 22.17 10.28
N TRP A 104 6.98 21.81 9.00
CA TRP A 104 7.65 22.58 7.95
C TRP A 104 6.95 23.91 7.64
N TRP A 105 5.61 23.92 7.62
CA TRP A 105 4.82 25.16 7.50
C TRP A 105 4.95 26.05 8.74
N GLY A 106 5.08 25.46 9.93
CA GLY A 106 5.35 26.18 11.17
C GLY A 106 6.69 26.91 11.17
N ALA A 107 7.75 26.29 10.64
CA ALA A 107 9.09 26.89 10.56
C ALA A 107 9.19 28.03 9.53
N LYS A 108 8.51 27.92 8.37
CA LYS A 108 8.49 28.98 7.35
C LYS A 108 7.81 30.27 7.79
N LYS A 109 6.92 30.23 8.79
CA LYS A 109 6.21 31.40 9.31
C LYS A 109 7.11 32.40 10.05
N TRP A 110 8.32 32.01 10.44
CA TRP A 110 9.24 32.84 11.23
C TRP A 110 10.46 33.35 10.46
N ILE A 111 10.52 33.11 9.15
CA ILE A 111 11.63 33.50 8.28
C ILE A 111 11.23 34.64 7.32
N GLY A 112 10.17 35.40 7.65
CA GLY A 112 9.64 36.52 6.87
C GLY A 112 9.53 37.78 7.69
#